data_AF-A0A354B4M4-F1
#
_entry.id   AF-A0A354B4M4-F1
#
_cell.length_a   1.000
_cell.length_b   1.000
_cell.length_c   1.000
_cell.angle_alpha   90.00
_cell.angle_beta   90.00
_cell.angle_gamma   90.00
#
_symmetry.space_group_name_H-M   'P 1'
#
loop_
_entity.id
_entity.type
_entity.pdbx_description
1 polymer ?
#
loop_
_entity_poly.entity_id
_entity_poly.type
_entity_poly.pdbx_seq_one_letter_code
_entity_poly.pdbx_strand_id
1 'polypeptide(L)' 'MNDLLAVIYLICFALIAGGAFALMTQSLRQPTPLAVGRQSRSKPNPHPEAPEPGEQVMYVDLSRERLESLYQQPS' A
#
# COMPACT_ATOMS: atom_id res chain seq x y z
N MET A 1 -3.73 44.32 -16.66
CA MET A 1 -4.30 43.71 -15.41
C MET A 1 -4.59 42.22 -15.54
N ASN A 2 -5.05 41.71 -16.68
CA ASN A 2 -5.46 40.30 -16.82
C ASN A 2 -4.28 39.31 -16.86
N ASP A 3 -3.15 39.70 -17.47
CA ASP A 3 -1.98 38.82 -17.59
C ASP A 3 -1.31 38.52 -16.25
N LEU A 4 -1.30 39.50 -15.34
CA LEU A 4 -0.78 39.32 -13.99
C LEU A 4 -1.64 38.33 -13.20
N LEU A 5 -2.97 38.38 -13.36
CA LEU A 5 -3.87 37.39 -12.78
C LEU A 5 -3.66 36.00 -13.39
N ALA A 6 -3.46 35.89 -14.70
CA ALA A 6 -3.18 34.62 -15.36
C ALA A 6 -1.88 33.98 -14.85
N VAL A 7 -0.82 34.77 -14.65
CA VAL A 7 0.45 34.30 -14.08
C VAL A 7 0.27 33.83 -12.63
N ILE A 8 -0.47 34.57 -11.80
CA ILE A 8 -0.75 34.16 -10.41
C ILE A 8 -1.56 32.86 -10.37
N TYR A 9 -2.58 32.73 -11.22
CA TYR A 9 -3.38 31.51 -11.32
C TYR A 9 -2.54 30.30 -11.75
N LEU A 10 -1.63 30.49 -12.72
CA LEU A 10 -0.72 29.45 -13.18
C LEU A 10 0.21 28.98 -12.05
N ILE A 11 0.74 29.91 -11.25
CA ILE A 11 1.59 29.58 -10.10
C ILE A 11 0.81 28.77 -9.06
N CYS A 12 -0.39 29.24 -8.69
CA CYS A 12 -1.26 28.51 -7.75
C CYS A 12 -1.61 27.10 -8.28
N PHE A 13 -1.95 26.98 -9.55
CA PHE A 13 -2.21 25.70 -10.20
C PHE A 13 -0.99 24.77 -10.15
N ALA A 14 0.20 25.28 -10.46
CA ALA A 14 1.44 24.50 -10.44
C ALA A 14 1.80 24.01 -9.03
N LEU A 15 1.58 24.82 -7.99
CA LEU A 15 1.83 24.44 -6.60
C LEU A 15 0.90 23.31 -6.15
N ILE A 16 -0.40 23.40 -6.45
CA ILE A 16 -1.38 22.37 -6.07
C ILE A 16 -1.12 21.08 -6.84
N ALA A 17 -0.94 21.17 -8.17
CA ALA A 17 -0.67 20.01 -9.03
C ALA A 17 0.67 19.34 -8.66
N GLY A 18 1.72 20.13 -8.44
CA GLY A 18 3.03 19.64 -8.01
C GLY A 18 2.99 19.00 -6.63
N GLY A 19 2.26 19.58 -5.67
CA GLY A 19 2.06 19.01 -4.34
C GLY A 19 1.32 17.67 -4.36
N ALA A 20 0.23 17.57 -5.12
CA ALA A 20 -0.50 16.33 -5.30
C ALA A 20 0.36 15.25 -5.98
N PHE A 21 1.12 15.63 -7.01
CA PHE A 21 2.03 14.72 -7.72
C PHE A 21 3.18 14.23 -6.83
N ALA A 22 3.76 15.11 -6.00
CA ALA A 22 4.80 14.73 -5.03
C ALA A 22 4.27 13.72 -4.00
N LEU A 23 3.06 13.91 -3.47
CA LEU A 23 2.42 12.96 -2.56
C LEU A 23 2.16 11.61 -3.23
N MET A 24 1.61 11.61 -4.45
CA MET A 24 1.28 10.38 -5.16
C MET A 24 2.53 9.59 -5.58
N THR A 25 3.59 10.28 -6.01
CA THR A 25 4.88 9.63 -6.34
C THR A 25 5.56 9.06 -5.10
N GLN A 26 5.38 9.65 -3.92
CA GLN A 26 5.83 9.08 -2.66
C GLN A 26 5.06 7.79 -2.32
N SER A 27 3.74 7.76 -2.53
CA SER A 27 2.93 6.55 -2.32
C SER A 27 3.30 5.41 -3.28
N LEU A 28 3.65 5.70 -4.54
CA LEU A 28 4.03 4.69 -5.53
C LEU A 28 5.45 4.13 -5.33
N ARG A 29 6.36 4.95 -4.81
CA ARG A 29 7.75 4.54 -4.51
C ARG A 29 7.90 3.79 -3.19
N GLN A 30 6.82 3.69 -2.42
CA GLN A 30 6.74 2.84 -1.24
C GLN A 30 6.16 1.48 -1.68
N PRO A 31 6.97 0.47 -2.05
CA PRO A 31 6.46 -0.88 -1.98
C PRO A 31 6.17 -1.14 -0.49
N THR A 32 5.06 -1.81 -0.21
CA THR A 32 4.66 -2.38 1.10
C THR A 32 3.98 -1.48 2.17
N PRO A 33 3.02 -2.08 2.91
CA PRO A 33 1.96 -1.40 3.66
C PRO A 33 2.44 -1.00 5.06
N LEU A 34 3.38 -0.06 5.17
CA LEU A 34 3.99 0.28 6.46
C LEU A 34 4.24 1.79 6.65
N ALA A 35 3.69 2.65 5.79
CA ALA A 35 3.89 4.09 5.86
C ALA A 35 2.80 4.86 6.64
N VAL A 36 2.20 4.25 7.66
CA VAL A 36 1.67 5.01 8.82
C VAL A 36 2.76 5.00 9.89
N GLY A 37 3.86 5.68 9.56
CA GLY A 37 5.02 5.83 10.42
C GLY A 37 4.84 6.98 11.39
N ARG A 38 4.20 6.72 12.53
CA ARG A 38 4.61 7.39 13.77
C ARG A 38 4.37 6.48 14.96
N GLN A 39 5.23 5.49 15.10
CA GLN A 39 5.89 5.13 16.35
C GLN A 39 6.82 3.95 16.09
N SER A 40 8.06 4.08 16.55
CA SER A 40 9.01 3.01 16.74
C SER A 40 8.35 1.90 17.58
N ARG A 41 7.60 1.00 16.96
CA ARG A 41 7.19 -0.23 17.60
C ARG A 41 8.35 -1.18 17.41
N SER A 42 8.96 -1.58 18.53
CA SER A 42 9.82 -2.76 18.57
C SER A 42 9.19 -3.84 17.70
N LYS A 43 10.04 -4.65 17.06
CA LYS A 43 9.64 -5.88 16.37
C LYS A 43 8.41 -6.45 17.10
N PRO A 44 7.22 -6.48 16.48
CA PRO A 44 6.01 -6.85 17.20
C PRO A 44 6.27 -8.20 17.84
N ASN A 45 6.03 -8.31 19.15
CA ASN A 45 6.11 -9.61 19.79
C ASN A 45 5.24 -10.56 18.96
N PRO A 46 5.78 -11.73 18.57
CA PRO A 46 4.97 -12.71 17.87
C PRO A 46 3.71 -12.96 18.70
N HIS A 47 2.57 -13.08 18.02
CA HIS A 47 1.36 -13.51 18.70
C HIS A 47 1.63 -14.84 19.42
N PRO A 48 1.00 -15.10 20.57
CA PRO A 48 1.23 -16.35 21.31
C PRO A 48 0.85 -17.61 20.50
N GLU A 49 0.07 -17.45 19.44
CA GLU A 49 -0.29 -18.49 18.46
C GLU A 49 0.64 -18.53 17.23
N ALA A 50 1.64 -17.64 17.17
CA ALA A 50 2.58 -17.60 16.05
C ALA A 50 3.48 -18.83 16.09
N PRO A 51 3.53 -19.61 15.01
CA PRO A 51 4.33 -20.83 14.96
C PRO A 51 5.81 -20.57 15.24
N GLU A 52 6.46 -21.48 15.98
CA GLU A 52 7.90 -21.39 16.20
C GLU A 52 8.67 -21.64 14.89
N PRO A 53 9.87 -21.07 14.72
CA PRO A 53 10.70 -21.36 13.55
C PRO A 53 10.98 -22.86 13.42
N GLY A 54 10.42 -23.49 12.38
CA GLY A 54 10.55 -24.94 12.13
C GLY A 54 9.32 -25.77 12.50
N GLU A 55 8.27 -25.15 13.05
CA GLU A 55 6.99 -25.81 13.28
C GLU A 55 6.26 -26.07 11.94
N GLN A 56 5.62 -27.24 11.83
CA GLN A 56 4.86 -27.60 10.64
C GLN A 56 3.56 -26.80 10.61
N VAL A 57 3.54 -25.77 9.77
CA VAL A 57 2.35 -24.96 9.53
C VAL A 57 1.48 -25.59 8.44
N MET A 58 0.18 -25.74 8.73
CA MET A 58 -0.79 -26.04 7.70
C MET A 58 -0.92 -24.80 6.81
N TYR A 59 -0.46 -24.89 5.57
CA TYR A 59 -0.69 -23.85 4.57
C TYR A 59 -1.88 -24.23 3.69
N VAL A 60 -2.64 -23.23 3.29
CA VAL A 60 -3.66 -23.39 2.25
C VAL A 60 -3.01 -22.97 0.93
N ASP A 61 -2.95 -23.89 -0.02
CA ASP A 61 -2.50 -23.58 -1.38
C ASP A 61 -3.58 -22.79 -2.12
N LEU A 62 -3.30 -21.52 -2.38
CA LEU A 62 -4.17 -20.62 -3.14
C LEU A 62 -3.69 -20.46 -4.59
N SER A 63 -3.02 -21.47 -5.14
CA SER A 63 -2.71 -21.54 -6.56
C SER A 63 -3.99 -21.45 -7.40
N ARG A 64 -3.88 -20.81 -8.57
CA ARG A 64 -5.00 -20.54 -9.46
C ARG A 64 -5.71 -21.84 -9.86
N GLU A 65 -4.93 -22.88 -10.13
CA GLU A 65 -5.39 -24.20 -10.54
C GLU A 65 -6.26 -24.85 -9.46
N ARG A 66 -5.85 -24.73 -8.18
CA ARG A 66 -6.62 -25.23 -7.04
C ARG A 66 -7.91 -24.45 -6.86
N LEU A 67 -7.85 -23.13 -6.93
CA LEU A 67 -9.03 -22.27 -6.78
C LEU A 67 -10.07 -22.52 -7.89
N GLU A 68 -9.64 -22.68 -9.13
CA GLU A 68 -10.52 -22.99 -10.26
C GLU A 68 -11.19 -24.37 -10.08
N SER A 69 -10.46 -25.36 -9.57
CA SER A 69 -11.04 -26.67 -9.27
C SER A 69 -12.09 -26.63 -8.16
N LEU A 70 -11.88 -25.83 -7.11
CA LEU A 70 -12.86 -25.65 -6.03
C LEU A 70 -14.10 -24.89 -6.49
N TYR A 71 -13.92 -23.88 -7.34
CA TYR A 71 -15.03 -23.13 -7.91
C TYR A 71 -15.93 -23.98 -8.80
N GLN A 72 -15.36 -24.99 -9.48
CA GLN A 72 -16.09 -25.91 -10.35
C GLN A 72 -16.79 -27.05 -9.60
N GLN A 73 -16.53 -27.24 -8.30
CA GLN A 73 -17.25 -28.20 -7.48
C GLN A 73 -18.59 -27.60 -7.01
N PRO A 74 -19.75 -28.14 -7.40
CA PRO A 74 -21.02 -27.73 -6.83
C PRO A 74 -21.09 -28.17 -5.36
N SER A 75 -21.49 -27.26 -4.49
CA SER A 75 -21.71 -27.46 -3.04
C SER A 75 -22.80 -28.50 -2.75
#